data_AF-A0A2V6KIG6-F1
#
_entry.id   AF-A0A2V6KIG6-F1
#
_cell.length_a   1.000
_cell.length_b   1.000
_cell.length_c   1.000
_cell.angle_alpha   90.00
_cell.angle_beta   90.00
_cell.angle_gamma   90.00
#
_symmetry.space_group_name_H-M   'P 1'
#
loop_
_entity.id
_entity.type
_entity.pdbx_description
1 polymer ?
#
loop_
_entity_poly.entity_id
_entity_poly.type
_entity_poly.pdbx_seq_one_letter_code
_entity_poly.pdbx_strand_id
1 'polypeptide(L)'
;CLGVLRHEQLARGAASGVGNPVFYVGAETGRDGLAGAAFASRELTEQSREDRPAVQVGDPFKEKLLLEACLELLGHDAVAGIQDMGAAGLTCSTCETASRAGSGIEIDLAKVPKREPGMSPYEILLSESQERMLIIAKRGKEKLVRAIFEKWDVPCVEIGRVTDDGLMRVRNNGSIAAEIPARALADEAPLYSREAKSLPTTWDDRRIDNLPFLDNHEALRQLLRDPTIASKNWVYRQYDHTVRTGTLVKPGSDAAVFFVRYANKILAATTDCNSLYCALDPRVGGKIAVAEAARNLICSGARPLAVTDNLNFGNPYKPENFWQLREAVEGVAESCRAFGTPVTGGNVSLYNESPAGVVDPTPTIGMVGLIDKEEHITTQWFKNEGDVIILVGEIAGAVAAGADRSREETNEKKESEANALGCSLGGSRYLKVCHGLKIGPPPRMDLGHEIKIQNAVREGGLAVALAECCFNPDGLVGAEINVTPPSGLRSGFDRKRDACATLFNESQSRILISITPENLQKTASTLQERQVPFRQLGRVGGDQLCIRVGGETSSWPIVSLHDDWWNAIRRAVESDSAAEGIPSL
;
A
#
# COMPACT_ATOMS: atom_id res chain seq x y z
N CYS A 1 8.27 -5.24 -0.84
CA CYS A 1 9.13 -5.86 -1.89
C CYS A 1 8.37 -7.04 -2.51
N LEU A 2 8.60 -7.34 -3.79
CA LEU A 2 8.12 -8.58 -4.41
C LEU A 2 9.31 -9.39 -4.92
N GLY A 3 9.47 -10.59 -4.37
CA GLY A 3 10.41 -11.60 -4.84
C GLY A 3 9.67 -12.78 -5.46
N VAL A 4 10.33 -13.49 -6.36
CA VAL A 4 9.79 -14.73 -6.92
C VAL A 4 10.87 -15.82 -6.80
N LEU A 5 10.43 -17.02 -6.45
CA LEU A 5 11.25 -18.21 -6.27
C LEU A 5 10.48 -19.45 -6.76
N ARG A 6 11.17 -20.56 -7.00
CA ARG A 6 10.49 -21.84 -7.23
C ARG A 6 10.00 -22.43 -5.91
N HIS A 7 8.94 -23.23 -5.96
CA HIS A 7 8.31 -23.79 -4.75
C HIS A 7 9.28 -24.68 -3.97
N GLU A 8 10.10 -25.46 -4.68
CA GLU A 8 11.13 -26.33 -4.11
C GLU A 8 12.32 -25.59 -3.48
N GLN A 9 12.47 -24.29 -3.77
CA GLN A 9 13.52 -23.44 -3.19
C GLN A 9 13.05 -22.71 -1.93
N LEU A 10 11.81 -22.95 -1.48
CA LEU A 10 11.26 -22.30 -0.30
C LEU A 10 11.97 -22.79 0.97
N ALA A 11 12.88 -21.97 1.49
CA ALA A 11 13.48 -22.16 2.80
C ALA A 11 12.74 -21.33 3.86
N ARG A 12 12.68 -21.85 5.09
CA ARG A 12 12.07 -21.19 6.25
C ARG A 12 13.16 -20.80 7.23
N GLY A 13 12.96 -19.74 8.00
CA GLY A 13 13.86 -19.41 9.13
C GLY A 13 13.60 -20.30 10.34
N ALA A 14 13.95 -21.58 10.26
CA ALA A 14 13.79 -22.53 11.36
C ALA A 14 15.14 -23.22 11.65
N ALA A 15 15.56 -23.24 12.91
CA ALA A 15 16.78 -23.88 13.37
C ALA A 15 16.62 -25.39 13.54
N SER A 16 16.33 -26.10 12.45
CA SER A 16 16.14 -27.55 12.49
C SER A 16 17.45 -28.33 12.39
N GLY A 17 17.45 -29.55 12.96
CA GLY A 17 18.56 -30.50 12.88
C GLY A 17 19.65 -30.25 13.93
N VAL A 18 19.59 -31.01 15.04
CA VAL A 18 20.53 -30.89 16.16
C VAL A 18 21.97 -31.02 15.67
N GLY A 19 22.80 -30.04 16.05
CA GLY A 19 24.20 -29.99 15.68
C GLY A 19 24.49 -29.52 14.26
N ASN A 20 23.47 -29.06 13.51
CA ASN A 20 23.69 -28.28 12.30
C ASN A 20 24.46 -26.99 12.63
N PRO A 21 25.49 -26.65 11.85
CA PRO A 21 26.26 -25.43 12.07
C PRO A 21 25.48 -24.18 11.69
N VAL A 22 25.71 -23.11 12.46
CA VAL A 22 25.11 -21.78 12.29
C VAL A 22 26.19 -20.85 11.76
N PHE A 23 25.95 -20.27 10.60
CA PHE A 23 26.82 -19.33 9.91
C PHE A 23 26.25 -17.92 9.96
N TYR A 24 27.14 -16.98 10.24
CA TYR A 24 26.96 -15.56 9.99
C TYR A 24 27.51 -15.26 8.59
N VAL A 25 26.73 -14.59 7.76
CA VAL A 25 27.17 -14.15 6.43
C VAL A 25 26.81 -12.69 6.18
N GLY A 26 27.65 -11.98 5.42
CA GLY A 26 27.43 -10.58 5.07
C GLY A 26 28.37 -9.61 5.80
N ALA A 27 27.92 -8.36 5.96
CA ALA A 27 28.72 -7.26 6.49
C ALA A 27 29.14 -7.47 7.96
N GLU A 28 30.16 -6.77 8.42
CA GLU A 28 30.62 -6.83 9.81
C GLU A 28 29.65 -6.12 10.77
N THR A 29 29.55 -6.61 12.01
CA THR A 29 28.71 -6.01 13.05
C THR A 29 29.39 -4.78 13.65
N GLY A 30 28.73 -3.63 13.63
CA GLY A 30 29.17 -2.36 14.25
C GLY A 30 28.14 -1.82 15.25
N ARG A 31 28.37 -0.62 15.81
CA ARG A 31 27.44 0.03 16.76
C ARG A 31 26.28 0.75 16.07
N ASP A 32 25.63 0.07 15.13
CA ASP A 32 24.54 0.64 14.34
C ASP A 32 23.19 0.34 14.98
N GLY A 33 22.30 1.34 15.05
CA GLY A 33 20.90 1.12 15.42
C GLY A 33 20.66 0.53 16.82
N LEU A 34 21.62 0.67 17.76
CA LEU A 34 21.45 0.14 19.13
C LEU A 34 20.19 0.74 19.76
N ALA A 35 19.27 -0.14 20.19
CA ALA A 35 17.94 0.22 20.70
C ALA A 35 16.99 0.90 19.68
N GLY A 36 17.23 0.75 18.37
CA GLY A 36 16.38 1.29 17.31
C GLY A 36 14.92 0.83 17.38
N ALA A 37 14.68 -0.46 17.60
CA ALA A 37 13.33 -0.99 17.81
C ALA A 37 12.61 -0.41 19.05
N ALA A 38 13.35 -0.21 20.14
CA ALA A 38 12.80 0.39 21.37
C ALA A 38 12.51 1.88 21.19
N PHE A 39 13.34 2.58 20.41
CA PHE A 39 13.13 3.96 20.02
C PHE A 39 11.88 4.12 19.15
N ALA A 40 11.70 3.26 18.14
CA ALA A 40 10.52 3.24 17.27
C ALA A 40 9.21 2.88 18.01
N SER A 41 9.30 2.37 19.24
CA SER A 41 8.16 1.99 20.08
C SER A 41 7.76 3.08 21.09
N ARG A 42 8.23 4.32 20.91
CA ARG A 42 7.94 5.49 21.76
C ARG A 42 7.38 6.64 20.94
N GLU A 43 6.61 7.51 21.60
CA GLU A 43 6.14 8.76 21.00
C GLU A 43 7.33 9.69 20.67
N LEU A 44 7.27 10.38 19.53
CA LEU A 44 8.32 11.31 19.10
C LEU A 44 8.18 12.66 19.84
N THR A 45 8.88 12.81 20.96
CA THR A 45 8.97 14.06 21.74
C THR A 45 10.26 14.83 21.44
N GLU A 46 10.37 16.09 21.87
CA GLU A 46 11.65 16.84 21.76
C GLU A 46 12.80 16.13 22.48
N GLN A 47 12.55 15.52 23.64
CA GLN A 47 13.54 14.75 24.40
C GLN A 47 13.97 13.47 23.66
N SER A 48 13.07 12.81 22.93
CA SER A 48 13.42 11.63 22.12
C SER A 48 14.40 11.96 20.98
N ARG A 49 14.55 13.22 20.57
CA ARG A 49 15.50 13.57 19.50
C ARG A 49 16.97 13.39 19.91
N GLU A 50 17.27 13.48 21.21
CA GLU A 50 18.62 13.31 21.75
C GLU A 50 19.03 11.82 21.83
N ASP A 51 18.06 10.91 21.91
CA ASP A 51 18.25 9.45 21.99
C ASP A 51 18.34 8.77 20.61
N ARG A 52 18.53 9.54 19.52
CA ARG A 52 18.55 8.97 18.17
C ARG A 52 19.72 8.00 18.01
N PRO A 53 19.46 6.73 17.67
CA PRO A 53 20.54 5.78 17.43
C PRO A 53 21.37 6.21 16.21
N ALA A 54 22.61 5.71 16.13
CA ALA A 54 23.48 5.96 14.98
C ALA A 54 22.75 5.63 13.67
N VAL A 55 22.82 6.55 12.71
CA VAL A 55 22.14 6.44 11.41
C VAL A 55 22.60 5.17 10.70
N GLN A 56 21.65 4.29 10.39
CA GLN A 56 21.90 3.11 9.57
C GLN A 56 22.20 3.56 8.15
N VAL A 57 23.38 3.19 7.63
CA VAL A 57 23.74 3.41 6.24
C VAL A 57 23.84 2.04 5.57
N GLY A 58 22.93 1.76 4.65
CA GLY A 58 22.95 0.54 3.87
C GLY A 58 24.04 0.56 2.79
N ASP A 59 24.55 -0.62 2.45
CA ASP A 59 25.51 -0.85 1.37
C ASP A 59 24.83 -1.72 0.28
N PRO A 60 24.19 -1.09 -0.74
CA PRO A 60 23.44 -1.84 -1.75
C PRO A 60 24.32 -2.75 -2.62
N PHE A 61 25.64 -2.49 -2.68
CA PHE A 61 26.56 -3.36 -3.40
C PHE A 61 26.81 -4.66 -2.63
N LYS A 62 27.02 -4.58 -1.32
CA LYS A 62 27.11 -5.78 -0.47
C LYS A 62 25.78 -6.51 -0.39
N GLU A 63 24.66 -5.80 -0.31
CA GLU A 63 23.33 -6.40 -0.33
C GLU A 63 23.16 -7.25 -1.60
N LYS A 64 23.59 -6.73 -2.76
CA LYS A 64 23.53 -7.46 -4.02
C LYS A 64 24.38 -8.73 -4.02
N LEU A 65 25.61 -8.67 -3.52
CA LEU A 65 26.49 -9.86 -3.44
C LEU A 65 25.90 -10.90 -2.48
N LEU A 66 25.43 -10.46 -1.31
CA LEU A 66 24.78 -11.30 -0.32
C LEU A 66 23.52 -11.98 -0.89
N LEU A 67 22.69 -11.22 -1.62
CA LEU A 67 21.49 -11.73 -2.27
C LEU A 67 21.82 -12.83 -3.29
N GLU A 68 22.80 -12.62 -4.17
CA GLU A 68 23.19 -13.62 -5.17
C GLU A 68 23.80 -14.87 -4.52
N ALA A 69 24.64 -14.71 -3.49
CA ALA A 69 25.19 -15.83 -2.73
C ALA A 69 24.10 -16.66 -2.04
N CYS A 70 23.14 -16.00 -1.40
CA CYS A 70 22.00 -16.66 -0.77
C CYS A 70 21.12 -17.40 -1.79
N LEU A 71 20.81 -16.78 -2.94
CA LEU A 71 20.01 -17.40 -3.99
C LEU A 71 20.72 -18.61 -4.63
N GLU A 72 22.03 -18.53 -4.85
CA GLU A 72 22.83 -19.68 -5.31
C GLU A 72 22.79 -20.80 -4.27
N LEU A 73 23.01 -20.48 -2.99
CA LEU A 73 22.95 -21.46 -1.91
C LEU A 73 21.59 -22.16 -1.82
N LEU A 74 20.47 -21.42 -1.97
CA LEU A 74 19.12 -21.97 -1.99
C LEU A 74 18.84 -22.85 -3.23
N GLY A 75 19.67 -22.77 -4.27
CA GLY A 75 19.68 -23.72 -5.38
C GLY A 75 20.24 -25.10 -5.02
N HIS A 76 20.84 -25.26 -3.84
CA HIS A 76 21.42 -26.50 -3.35
C HIS A 76 20.68 -27.05 -2.13
N ASP A 77 20.73 -28.37 -1.94
CA ASP A 77 20.23 -29.03 -0.73
C ASP A 77 21.22 -28.88 0.44
N ALA A 78 21.43 -27.64 0.88
CA ALA A 78 22.43 -27.28 1.90
C ALA A 78 21.85 -26.49 3.08
N VAL A 79 20.68 -25.89 2.94
CA VAL A 79 20.08 -24.99 3.93
C VAL A 79 19.02 -25.73 4.74
N ALA A 80 19.17 -25.75 6.07
CA ALA A 80 18.15 -26.18 7.02
C ALA A 80 17.29 -25.01 7.50
N GLY A 81 17.87 -23.80 7.53
CA GLY A 81 17.15 -22.56 7.78
C GLY A 81 17.94 -21.33 7.36
N ILE A 82 17.24 -20.23 7.06
CA ILE A 82 17.82 -18.95 6.64
C ILE A 82 17.00 -17.81 7.24
N GLN A 83 17.66 -16.79 7.75
CA GLN A 83 17.00 -15.69 8.45
C GLN A 83 17.78 -14.39 8.25
N ASP A 84 17.08 -13.30 7.97
CA ASP A 84 17.64 -11.95 7.92
C ASP A 84 17.89 -11.39 9.31
N MET A 85 18.80 -10.42 9.39
CA MET A 85 19.19 -9.78 10.64
C MET A 85 18.83 -8.30 10.60
N GLY A 86 17.60 -7.98 10.98
CA GLY A 86 17.09 -6.62 11.11
C GLY A 86 17.08 -6.12 12.55
N ALA A 87 15.89 -5.70 13.02
CA ALA A 87 15.66 -5.18 14.37
C ALA A 87 16.14 -6.16 15.45
N ALA A 88 16.87 -5.64 16.45
CA ALA A 88 17.53 -6.44 17.49
C ALA A 88 18.51 -7.53 16.99
N GLY A 89 18.92 -7.50 15.71
CA GLY A 89 20.08 -8.19 15.16
C GLY A 89 20.18 -9.69 15.44
N LEU A 90 21.32 -10.10 16.03
CA LEU A 90 21.59 -11.50 16.39
C LEU A 90 20.61 -12.03 17.42
N THR A 91 20.10 -11.18 18.30
CA THR A 91 19.16 -11.58 19.35
C THR A 91 17.89 -12.13 18.74
N CYS A 92 17.24 -11.34 17.89
CA CYS A 92 16.00 -11.71 17.23
C CYS A 92 16.20 -12.91 16.29
N SER A 93 17.17 -12.81 15.37
CA SER A 93 17.41 -13.84 14.36
C SER A 93 17.73 -15.23 14.95
N THR A 94 18.51 -15.32 16.02
CA THR A 94 18.80 -16.61 16.67
C THR A 94 17.64 -17.10 17.53
N CYS A 95 17.00 -16.23 18.30
CA CYS A 95 15.89 -16.60 19.17
C CYS A 95 14.66 -17.09 18.37
N GLU A 96 14.26 -16.35 17.34
CA GLU A 96 13.10 -16.70 16.53
C GLU A 96 13.31 -17.98 15.73
N THR A 97 14.51 -18.19 15.17
CA THR A 97 14.81 -19.41 14.41
C THR A 97 14.81 -20.64 15.32
N ALA A 98 15.35 -20.52 16.53
CA ALA A 98 15.29 -21.57 17.55
C ALA A 98 13.85 -21.88 17.97
N SER A 99 13.05 -20.85 18.28
CA SER A 99 11.67 -21.00 18.70
C SER A 99 10.79 -21.66 17.64
N ARG A 100 10.86 -21.19 16.38
CA ARG A 100 10.10 -21.74 15.24
C ARG A 100 10.35 -23.22 14.99
N ALA A 101 11.54 -23.73 15.34
CA ALA A 101 11.90 -25.14 15.18
C ALA A 101 11.65 -25.99 16.45
N GLY A 102 11.30 -25.38 17.59
CA GLY A 102 11.23 -26.07 18.88
C GLY A 102 12.60 -26.60 19.34
N SER A 103 13.68 -25.93 18.94
CA SER A 103 15.07 -26.30 19.17
C SER A 103 15.77 -25.26 20.05
N GLY A 104 17.03 -25.50 20.42
CA GLY A 104 17.90 -24.47 20.95
C GLY A 104 18.94 -24.01 19.91
N ILE A 105 19.68 -22.96 20.25
CA ILE A 105 20.77 -22.44 19.43
C ILE A 105 21.89 -21.93 20.34
N GLU A 106 23.13 -22.31 20.03
CA GLU A 106 24.32 -21.84 20.72
C GLU A 106 25.21 -21.07 19.73
N ILE A 107 25.52 -19.81 20.04
CA ILE A 107 26.45 -18.97 19.25
C ILE A 107 27.60 -18.45 20.12
N ASP A 108 28.74 -18.17 19.50
CA ASP A 108 29.92 -17.57 20.12
C ASP A 108 30.24 -16.20 19.50
N LEU A 109 30.03 -15.15 20.28
CA LEU A 109 30.26 -13.76 19.88
C LEU A 109 31.73 -13.48 19.57
N ALA A 110 32.67 -14.28 20.07
CA ALA A 110 34.08 -14.14 19.73
C ALA A 110 34.31 -14.35 18.22
N LYS A 111 33.50 -15.20 17.58
CA LYS A 111 33.58 -15.53 16.15
C LYS A 111 32.83 -14.56 15.24
N VAL A 112 31.93 -13.74 15.79
CA VAL A 112 31.15 -12.78 14.99
C VAL A 112 32.09 -11.72 14.40
N PRO A 113 32.06 -11.48 13.07
CA PRO A 113 32.81 -10.38 12.44
C PRO A 113 32.39 -9.03 13.01
N LYS A 114 33.38 -8.22 13.41
CA LYS A 114 33.18 -6.95 14.12
C LYS A 114 33.92 -5.83 13.40
N ARG A 115 33.21 -4.73 13.11
CA ARG A 115 33.77 -3.54 12.47
C ARG A 115 34.57 -2.68 13.46
N GLU A 116 34.15 -2.68 14.72
CA GLU A 116 34.74 -1.86 15.77
C GLU A 116 35.35 -2.74 16.88
N PRO A 117 36.55 -2.40 17.38
CA PRO A 117 37.14 -3.12 18.50
C PRO A 117 36.40 -2.82 19.81
N GLY A 118 36.49 -3.76 20.77
CA GLY A 118 35.99 -3.57 22.13
C GLY A 118 34.47 -3.51 22.29
N MET A 119 33.71 -3.98 21.28
CA MET A 119 32.26 -4.11 21.43
C MET A 119 31.90 -5.13 22.52
N SER A 120 31.01 -4.73 23.40
CA SER A 120 30.43 -5.56 24.45
C SER A 120 29.49 -6.64 23.87
N PRO A 121 29.21 -7.73 24.61
CA PRO A 121 28.21 -8.71 24.20
C PRO A 121 26.84 -8.10 23.86
N TYR A 122 26.42 -7.09 24.63
CA TYR A 122 25.17 -6.36 24.42
C TYR A 122 25.15 -5.65 23.05
N GLU A 123 26.20 -4.89 22.74
CA GLU A 123 26.30 -4.17 21.46
C GLU A 123 26.35 -5.12 20.26
N ILE A 124 27.09 -6.24 20.36
CA ILE A 124 27.17 -7.23 19.28
C ILE A 124 25.80 -7.89 19.04
N LEU A 125 25.09 -8.24 20.11
CA LEU A 125 23.80 -8.94 20.04
C LEU A 125 22.67 -8.09 19.48
N LEU A 126 22.62 -6.81 19.85
CA LEU A 126 21.51 -5.90 19.53
C LEU A 126 21.83 -4.92 18.41
N SER A 127 23.04 -4.97 17.86
CA SER A 127 23.40 -4.20 16.67
C SER A 127 22.46 -4.51 15.51
N GLU A 128 21.98 -3.45 14.86
CA GLU A 128 21.14 -3.47 13.67
C GLU A 128 21.94 -3.06 12.42
N SER A 129 23.24 -3.40 12.38
CA SER A 129 24.05 -3.27 11.15
C SER A 129 23.36 -3.97 9.98
N GLN A 130 23.43 -3.38 8.80
CA GLN A 130 22.70 -3.83 7.62
C GLN A 130 23.45 -4.96 6.88
N GLU A 131 22.80 -5.55 5.86
CA GLU A 131 23.36 -6.58 4.96
C GLU A 131 23.96 -7.80 5.68
N ARG A 132 23.20 -8.39 6.61
CA ARG A 132 23.58 -9.59 7.36
C ARG A 132 22.49 -10.65 7.31
N MET A 133 22.92 -11.91 7.23
CA MET A 133 22.03 -13.07 7.27
C MET A 133 22.60 -14.15 8.18
N LEU A 134 21.70 -14.92 8.79
CA LEU A 134 21.99 -16.14 9.54
C LEU A 134 21.64 -17.35 8.68
N ILE A 135 22.60 -18.24 8.45
CA ILE A 135 22.43 -19.48 7.69
C ILE A 135 22.61 -20.68 8.60
N ILE A 136 21.60 -21.54 8.67
CA ILE A 136 21.65 -22.81 9.38
C ILE A 136 21.87 -23.88 8.33
N ALA A 137 23.10 -24.37 8.22
CA ALA A 137 23.50 -25.29 7.17
C ALA A 137 23.29 -26.74 7.61
N LYS A 138 22.90 -27.62 6.68
CA LYS A 138 22.86 -29.06 6.92
C LYS A 138 24.28 -29.56 7.20
N ARG A 139 24.45 -30.32 8.28
CA ARG A 139 25.74 -30.93 8.63
C ARG A 139 26.33 -31.72 7.44
N GLY A 140 27.63 -31.55 7.20
CA GLY A 140 28.34 -32.12 6.06
C GLY A 140 28.31 -31.26 4.79
N LYS A 141 27.59 -30.13 4.78
CA LYS A 141 27.54 -29.17 3.66
C LYS A 141 28.35 -27.90 3.91
N GLU A 142 29.10 -27.82 5.01
CA GLU A 142 29.85 -26.63 5.45
C GLU A 142 30.83 -26.13 4.38
N LYS A 143 31.52 -27.05 3.72
CA LYS A 143 32.47 -26.71 2.64
C LYS A 143 31.78 -26.04 1.45
N LEU A 144 30.58 -26.52 1.11
CA LEU A 144 29.78 -25.94 0.03
C LEU A 144 29.33 -24.52 0.38
N VAL A 145 28.83 -24.32 1.61
CA VAL A 145 28.44 -22.99 2.09
C VAL A 145 29.60 -22.02 1.98
N ARG A 146 30.77 -22.38 2.54
CA ARG A 146 31.97 -21.52 2.49
C ARG A 146 32.39 -21.21 1.06
N ALA A 147 32.42 -22.22 0.18
CA ALA A 147 32.83 -22.04 -1.22
C ALA A 147 31.89 -21.09 -1.99
N ILE A 148 30.57 -21.14 -1.75
CA ILE A 148 29.61 -20.24 -2.41
C ILE A 148 29.83 -18.80 -1.94
N PHE A 149 29.89 -18.57 -0.63
CA PHE A 149 30.08 -17.20 -0.14
C PHE A 149 31.47 -16.62 -0.50
N GLU A 150 32.52 -17.45 -0.52
CA GLU A 150 33.85 -17.06 -1.01
C GLU A 150 33.83 -16.67 -2.49
N LYS A 151 33.14 -17.43 -3.35
CA LYS A 151 32.96 -17.11 -4.78
C LYS A 151 32.34 -15.72 -5.01
N TRP A 152 31.41 -15.32 -4.15
CA TRP A 152 30.72 -14.03 -4.23
C TRP A 152 31.40 -12.91 -3.44
N ASP A 153 32.57 -13.17 -2.84
CA ASP A 153 33.30 -12.22 -1.99
C ASP A 153 32.46 -11.71 -0.79
N VAL A 154 31.69 -12.62 -0.20
CA VAL A 154 30.83 -12.34 0.97
C VAL A 154 31.45 -13.03 2.20
N PRO A 155 31.72 -12.29 3.30
CA PRO A 155 32.23 -12.88 4.53
C PRO A 155 31.30 -13.98 5.07
N CYS A 156 31.87 -15.11 5.48
CA CYS A 156 31.12 -16.28 5.96
C CYS A 156 31.85 -16.97 7.10
N VAL A 157 31.27 -16.93 8.30
CA VAL A 157 31.88 -17.46 9.52
C VAL A 157 30.89 -18.35 10.26
N GLU A 158 31.34 -19.54 10.64
CA GLU A 158 30.56 -20.43 11.52
C GLU A 158 30.66 -19.94 12.96
N ILE A 159 29.56 -19.41 13.47
CA ILE A 159 29.48 -18.80 14.80
C ILE A 159 28.90 -19.75 15.85
N GLY A 160 28.25 -20.84 15.44
CA GLY A 160 27.45 -21.61 16.38
C GLY A 160 26.90 -22.92 15.83
N ARG A 161 25.93 -23.48 16.55
CA ARG A 161 25.23 -24.73 16.22
C ARG A 161 23.82 -24.76 16.79
N VAL A 162 22.96 -25.58 16.18
CA VAL A 162 21.64 -25.93 16.72
C VAL A 162 21.78 -26.91 17.89
N THR A 163 21.00 -26.72 18.95
CA THR A 163 20.89 -27.61 20.13
C THR A 163 19.45 -28.14 20.29
N ASP A 164 19.24 -29.04 21.23
CA ASP A 164 17.94 -29.69 21.51
C ASP A 164 17.33 -29.29 22.87
N ASP A 165 17.95 -28.36 23.58
CA ASP A 165 17.56 -27.92 24.93
C ASP A 165 16.54 -26.78 24.95
N GLY A 166 16.18 -26.23 23.78
CA GLY A 166 15.20 -25.13 23.68
C GLY A 166 15.75 -23.77 24.12
N LEU A 167 17.05 -23.67 24.41
CA LEU A 167 17.69 -22.47 24.93
C LEU A 167 18.39 -21.69 23.81
N MET A 168 18.28 -20.38 23.82
CA MET A 168 19.21 -19.47 23.15
C MET A 168 20.39 -19.25 24.09
N ARG A 169 21.55 -19.83 23.75
CA ARG A 169 22.80 -19.70 24.52
C ARG A 169 23.80 -18.86 23.76
N VAL A 170 24.24 -17.77 24.36
CA VAL A 170 25.23 -16.86 23.81
C VAL A 170 26.50 -16.96 24.63
N ARG A 171 27.59 -17.36 23.98
CA ARG A 171 28.93 -17.41 24.57
C ARG A 171 29.77 -16.24 24.10
N ASN A 172 30.74 -15.84 24.91
CA ASN A 172 31.78 -14.89 24.50
C ASN A 172 33.10 -15.30 25.16
N ASN A 173 34.10 -15.68 24.38
CA ASN A 173 35.41 -16.14 24.90
C ASN A 173 35.29 -17.25 25.95
N GLY A 174 34.38 -18.21 25.73
CA GLY A 174 34.19 -19.38 26.58
C GLY A 174 33.22 -19.19 27.75
N SER A 175 32.91 -17.97 28.18
CA SER A 175 31.89 -17.69 29.21
C SER A 175 30.49 -17.52 28.60
N ILE A 176 29.44 -17.76 29.41
CA ILE A 176 28.05 -17.53 29.01
C ILE A 176 27.72 -16.05 29.23
N ALA A 177 27.39 -15.35 28.15
CA ALA A 177 26.96 -13.95 28.17
C ALA A 177 25.44 -13.83 28.34
N ALA A 178 24.66 -14.75 27.76
CA ALA A 178 23.22 -14.86 27.94
C ALA A 178 22.76 -16.31 27.74
N GLU A 179 21.75 -16.72 28.50
CA GLU A 179 21.08 -18.02 28.36
C GLU A 179 19.60 -17.86 28.71
N ILE A 180 18.72 -17.98 27.72
CA ILE A 180 17.29 -17.70 27.85
C ILE A 180 16.50 -18.76 27.04
N PRO A 181 15.35 -19.25 27.52
CA PRO A 181 14.46 -20.08 26.70
C PRO A 181 14.03 -19.32 25.43
N ALA A 182 14.31 -19.88 24.26
CA ALA A 182 14.05 -19.21 22.98
C ALA A 182 12.56 -18.88 22.80
N ARG A 183 11.70 -19.82 23.19
CA ARG A 183 10.24 -19.65 23.13
C ARG A 183 9.72 -18.53 24.02
N ALA A 184 10.29 -18.39 25.22
CA ALA A 184 9.87 -17.37 26.17
C ALA A 184 10.09 -15.95 25.62
N LEU A 185 11.19 -15.75 24.88
CA LEU A 185 11.54 -14.45 24.32
C LEU A 185 10.86 -14.18 22.96
N ALA A 186 10.61 -15.20 22.14
CA ALA A 186 10.02 -15.02 20.81
C ALA A 186 8.47 -15.05 20.80
N ASP A 187 7.86 -16.02 21.47
CA ASP A 187 6.44 -16.36 21.26
C ASP A 187 5.54 -16.19 22.50
N GLU A 188 6.11 -16.03 23.69
CA GLU A 188 5.37 -15.96 24.96
C GLU A 188 5.33 -14.54 25.56
N ALA A 189 5.51 -13.52 24.72
CA ALA A 189 5.26 -12.14 25.13
C ALA A 189 3.80 -11.98 25.61
N PRO A 190 3.54 -11.22 26.70
CA PRO A 190 2.19 -11.02 27.21
C PRO A 190 1.25 -10.43 26.15
N LEU A 191 0.05 -11.01 26.03
CA LEU A 191 -1.01 -10.44 25.20
C LEU A 191 -1.83 -9.44 26.00
N TYR A 192 -2.03 -8.25 25.44
CA TYR A 192 -2.78 -7.17 26.07
C TYR A 192 -4.17 -7.04 25.46
N SER A 193 -5.21 -7.11 26.29
CA SER A 193 -6.54 -6.63 25.92
C SER A 193 -6.65 -5.16 26.30
N ARG A 194 -7.22 -4.34 25.43
CA ARG A 194 -7.32 -2.89 25.61
C ARG A 194 -8.75 -2.43 25.41
N GLU A 195 -9.12 -1.39 26.14
CA GLU A 195 -10.39 -0.71 25.93
C GLU A 195 -10.37 0.01 24.57
N ALA A 196 -11.43 -0.16 23.79
CA ALA A 196 -11.64 0.53 22.53
C ALA A 196 -12.85 1.44 22.68
N LYS A 197 -12.64 2.75 22.53
CA LYS A 197 -13.69 3.76 22.66
C LYS A 197 -13.88 4.47 21.34
N SER A 198 -15.08 4.39 20.78
CA SER A 198 -15.42 5.11 19.55
C SER A 198 -15.37 6.62 19.78
N LEU A 199 -14.91 7.35 18.76
CA LEU A 199 -15.07 8.79 18.72
C LEU A 199 -16.54 9.14 18.44
N PRO A 200 -17.09 10.23 19.03
CA PRO A 200 -18.43 10.68 18.71
C PRO A 200 -18.52 11.06 17.22
N THR A 201 -19.32 10.31 16.47
CA THR A 201 -19.57 10.59 15.06
C THR A 201 -20.64 11.68 14.92
N THR A 202 -20.29 12.95 15.14
CA THR A 202 -21.19 14.07 14.83
C THR A 202 -20.75 14.71 13.52
N TRP A 203 -21.31 14.24 12.40
CA TRP A 203 -21.20 14.95 11.13
C TRP A 203 -22.18 16.11 11.14
N ASP A 204 -21.69 17.35 11.02
CA ASP A 204 -22.58 18.48 10.71
C ASP A 204 -22.69 18.61 9.18
N ASP A 205 -23.57 17.82 8.57
CA ASP A 205 -23.80 17.82 7.11
C ASP A 205 -24.23 19.21 6.60
N ARG A 206 -24.79 20.07 7.46
CA ARG A 206 -25.14 21.46 7.12
C ARG A 206 -23.91 22.29 6.73
N ARG A 207 -22.70 21.88 7.16
CA ARG A 207 -21.45 22.54 6.74
C ARG A 207 -21.09 22.22 5.29
N ILE A 208 -21.41 21.03 4.80
CA ILE A 208 -21.15 20.62 3.41
C ILE A 208 -22.12 21.35 2.46
N ASP A 209 -23.39 21.45 2.86
CA ASP A 209 -24.43 22.14 2.08
C ASP A 209 -24.19 23.66 1.95
N ASN A 210 -23.43 24.25 2.87
CA ASN A 210 -23.20 25.70 2.94
C ASN A 210 -21.79 26.14 2.49
N LEU A 211 -21.07 25.28 1.77
CA LEU A 211 -19.73 25.63 1.29
C LEU A 211 -19.77 26.79 0.29
N PRO A 212 -18.75 27.68 0.33
CA PRO A 212 -18.59 28.70 -0.70
C PRO A 212 -18.42 28.02 -2.06
N PHE A 213 -19.07 28.56 -3.09
CA PHE A 213 -18.94 28.01 -4.43
C PHE A 213 -17.52 28.21 -4.94
N LEU A 214 -16.88 27.12 -5.38
CA LEU A 214 -15.66 27.15 -6.16
C LEU A 214 -15.99 26.78 -7.59
N ASP A 215 -15.45 27.53 -8.55
CA ASP A 215 -15.64 27.24 -9.96
C ASP A 215 -15.07 25.86 -10.32
N ASN A 216 -15.80 25.08 -11.11
CA ASN A 216 -15.40 23.73 -11.48
C ASN A 216 -14.04 23.72 -12.20
N HIS A 217 -13.72 24.77 -12.98
CA HIS A 217 -12.45 24.81 -13.67
C HIS A 217 -11.28 24.90 -12.71
N GLU A 218 -11.41 25.75 -11.70
CA GLU A 218 -10.39 25.93 -10.67
C GLU A 218 -10.33 24.72 -9.73
N ALA A 219 -11.48 24.15 -9.35
CA ALA A 219 -11.55 22.95 -8.51
C ALA A 219 -10.74 21.77 -9.08
N LEU A 220 -10.94 21.45 -10.37
CA LEU A 220 -10.19 20.36 -11.02
C LEU A 220 -8.68 20.65 -11.04
N ARG A 221 -8.28 21.90 -11.33
CA ARG A 221 -6.86 22.29 -11.35
C ARG A 221 -6.21 22.20 -9.97
N GLN A 222 -6.91 22.62 -8.91
CA GLN A 222 -6.42 22.48 -7.53
C GLN A 222 -6.25 21.02 -7.15
N LEU A 223 -7.21 20.16 -7.51
CA LEU A 223 -7.12 18.72 -7.29
C LEU A 223 -5.93 18.09 -8.01
N LEU A 224 -5.73 18.38 -9.30
CA LEU A 224 -4.62 17.84 -10.06
C LEU A 224 -3.25 18.31 -9.55
N ARG A 225 -3.18 19.46 -8.88
CA ARG A 225 -1.96 19.98 -8.24
C ARG A 225 -1.70 19.40 -6.85
N ASP A 226 -2.70 18.78 -6.22
CA ASP A 226 -2.52 18.17 -4.90
C ASP A 226 -1.58 16.95 -5.02
N PRO A 227 -0.50 16.85 -4.22
CA PRO A 227 0.47 15.76 -4.34
C PRO A 227 -0.10 14.34 -4.19
N THR A 228 -1.26 14.17 -3.54
CA THR A 228 -1.92 12.86 -3.46
C THR A 228 -2.49 12.44 -4.83
N ILE A 229 -2.98 13.37 -5.65
CA ILE A 229 -3.53 13.11 -6.99
C ILE A 229 -2.48 13.29 -8.09
N ALA A 230 -1.65 14.32 -7.99
CA ALA A 230 -0.65 14.68 -8.99
C ALA A 230 0.24 13.51 -9.42
N SER A 231 0.77 13.58 -10.63
CA SER A 231 1.67 12.56 -11.17
C SER A 231 2.84 12.30 -10.23
N LYS A 232 3.09 11.02 -9.95
CA LYS A 232 4.25 10.57 -9.17
C LYS A 232 5.55 10.50 -9.99
N ASN A 233 5.57 11.05 -11.22
CA ASN A 233 6.72 10.97 -12.13
C ASN A 233 8.01 11.52 -11.57
N TRP A 234 7.92 12.58 -10.78
CA TRP A 234 9.08 13.16 -10.14
C TRP A 234 9.78 12.13 -9.25
N VAL A 235 9.00 11.25 -8.58
CA VAL A 235 9.52 10.15 -7.76
C VAL A 235 10.07 9.03 -8.64
N TYR A 236 9.23 8.43 -9.51
CA TYR A 236 9.63 7.19 -10.18
C TYR A 236 10.68 7.35 -11.28
N ARG A 237 10.93 8.57 -11.80
CA ARG A 237 12.01 8.82 -12.77
C ARG A 237 13.41 8.80 -12.13
N GLN A 238 13.49 8.84 -10.81
CA GLN A 238 14.75 8.72 -10.07
C GLN A 238 15.18 7.26 -9.93
N TYR A 239 14.31 6.31 -10.26
CA TYR A 239 14.56 4.88 -10.15
C TYR A 239 14.58 4.22 -11.53
N ASP A 240 15.39 3.17 -11.66
CA ASP A 240 15.25 2.28 -12.81
C ASP A 240 13.98 1.43 -12.70
N HIS A 241 13.38 1.17 -13.85
CA HIS A 241 12.21 0.30 -14.00
C HIS A 241 12.37 -0.65 -15.18
N THR A 242 13.60 -0.91 -15.62
CA THR A 242 13.91 -1.71 -16.83
C THR A 242 14.90 -2.85 -16.59
N VAL A 243 15.66 -2.81 -15.49
CA VAL A 243 16.58 -3.87 -15.06
C VAL A 243 15.82 -5.19 -14.91
N ARG A 244 16.46 -6.28 -15.35
CA ARG A 244 15.86 -7.61 -15.60
C ARG A 244 14.89 -7.69 -16.78
N THR A 245 14.64 -6.60 -17.50
CA THR A 245 13.88 -6.53 -18.78
C THR A 245 12.48 -7.15 -18.71
N GLY A 246 11.82 -7.08 -17.56
CA GLY A 246 10.50 -7.70 -17.34
C GLY A 246 9.32 -6.74 -17.41
N THR A 247 9.53 -5.43 -17.31
CA THR A 247 8.44 -4.45 -17.18
C THR A 247 7.62 -4.34 -18.46
N LEU A 248 6.33 -4.63 -18.37
CA LEU A 248 5.35 -4.51 -19.46
C LEU A 248 4.53 -3.22 -19.33
N VAL A 249 4.21 -2.80 -18.11
CA VAL A 249 3.58 -1.50 -17.83
C VAL A 249 4.48 -0.73 -16.86
N LYS A 250 4.94 0.45 -17.29
CA LYS A 250 5.81 1.33 -16.51
C LYS A 250 5.03 2.02 -15.38
N PRO A 251 5.71 2.55 -14.34
CA PRO A 251 5.06 3.33 -13.29
C PRO A 251 4.21 4.47 -13.86
N GLY A 252 3.09 4.77 -13.19
CA GLY A 252 2.15 5.82 -13.58
C GLY A 252 0.85 5.33 -14.22
N SER A 253 0.55 4.03 -14.15
CA SER A 253 -0.80 3.46 -14.34
C SER A 253 -1.29 2.86 -13.02
N ASP A 254 -2.53 2.37 -12.97
CA ASP A 254 -3.16 1.75 -11.78
C ASP A 254 -2.33 0.65 -11.09
N ALA A 255 -1.57 -0.14 -11.85
CA ALA A 255 -0.67 -1.15 -11.28
C ALA A 255 0.59 -1.31 -12.11
N ALA A 256 1.68 -1.73 -11.47
CA ALA A 256 2.90 -2.14 -12.17
C ALA A 256 2.69 -3.55 -12.73
N VAL A 257 3.02 -3.77 -14.01
CA VAL A 257 2.91 -5.08 -14.66
C VAL A 257 4.26 -5.53 -15.19
N PHE A 258 4.65 -6.76 -14.88
CA PHE A 258 5.95 -7.31 -15.24
C PHE A 258 5.89 -8.81 -15.55
N PHE A 259 6.68 -9.20 -16.54
CA PHE A 259 6.87 -10.57 -16.98
C PHE A 259 8.01 -11.24 -16.22
N VAL A 260 7.67 -12.30 -15.48
CA VAL A 260 8.63 -13.16 -14.78
C VAL A 260 9.10 -14.24 -15.75
N ARG A 261 10.16 -13.95 -16.51
CA ARG A 261 10.66 -14.77 -17.62
C ARG A 261 10.84 -16.25 -17.28
N TYR A 262 11.51 -16.55 -16.17
CA TYR A 262 11.80 -17.94 -15.79
C TYR A 262 10.57 -18.72 -15.31
N ALA A 263 9.50 -18.03 -14.91
CA ALA A 263 8.22 -18.64 -14.54
C ALA A 263 7.23 -18.65 -15.71
N ASN A 264 7.52 -17.89 -16.79
CA ASN A 264 6.59 -17.61 -17.89
C ASN A 264 5.22 -17.13 -17.38
N LYS A 265 5.24 -16.14 -16.48
CA LYS A 265 4.06 -15.55 -15.85
C LYS A 265 4.10 -14.03 -15.95
N ILE A 266 2.93 -13.41 -16.10
CA ILE A 266 2.77 -11.97 -16.02
C ILE A 266 2.13 -11.65 -14.67
N LEU A 267 2.80 -10.84 -13.86
CA LEU A 267 2.32 -10.41 -12.56
C LEU A 267 1.99 -8.93 -12.58
N ALA A 268 1.01 -8.56 -11.75
CA ALA A 268 0.69 -7.17 -11.45
C ALA A 268 0.80 -6.92 -9.95
N ALA A 269 1.21 -5.71 -9.56
CA ALA A 269 1.29 -5.29 -8.17
C ALA A 269 0.82 -3.84 -8.00
N THR A 270 0.08 -3.58 -6.91
CA THR A 270 -0.40 -2.25 -6.52
C THR A 270 -0.29 -2.04 -5.00
N THR A 271 -0.38 -0.79 -4.57
CA THR A 271 -0.47 -0.42 -3.16
C THR A 271 -1.49 0.69 -2.95
N ASP A 272 -2.43 0.52 -2.03
CA ASP A 272 -3.56 1.43 -1.88
C ASP A 272 -3.93 1.70 -0.41
N CYS A 273 -4.27 2.96 -0.11
CA CYS A 273 -4.79 3.39 1.18
C CYS A 273 -5.33 4.82 1.11
N ASN A 274 -6.63 5.01 1.36
CA ASN A 274 -7.18 6.33 1.61
C ASN A 274 -7.26 6.59 3.13
N SER A 275 -6.22 7.19 3.70
CA SER A 275 -6.15 7.49 5.13
C SER A 275 -7.20 8.50 5.60
N LEU A 276 -7.70 9.36 4.69
CA LEU A 276 -8.80 10.29 5.00
C LEU A 276 -10.09 9.52 5.30
N TYR A 277 -10.43 8.50 4.51
CA TYR A 277 -11.58 7.65 4.81
C TYR A 277 -11.39 6.89 6.11
N CYS A 278 -10.19 6.37 6.36
CA CYS A 278 -9.88 5.65 7.58
C CYS A 278 -9.94 6.54 8.83
N ALA A 279 -9.63 7.85 8.71
CA ALA A 279 -9.79 8.80 9.79
C ALA A 279 -11.27 9.08 10.11
N LEU A 280 -12.13 9.10 9.08
CA LEU A 280 -13.54 9.42 9.20
C LEU A 280 -14.39 8.21 9.65
N ASP A 281 -14.14 7.04 9.06
CA ASP A 281 -14.70 5.75 9.47
C ASP A 281 -13.62 4.68 9.22
N PRO A 282 -12.90 4.25 10.28
CA PRO A 282 -11.79 3.30 10.12
C PRO A 282 -12.21 1.98 9.49
N ARG A 283 -13.40 1.47 9.81
CA ARG A 283 -13.88 0.19 9.29
C ARG A 283 -14.22 0.28 7.82
N VAL A 284 -14.93 1.34 7.41
CA VAL A 284 -15.22 1.57 5.99
C VAL A 284 -13.94 1.89 5.21
N GLY A 285 -13.05 2.70 5.77
CA GLY A 285 -11.75 3.00 5.17
C GLY A 285 -10.88 1.77 4.95
N GLY A 286 -10.80 0.87 5.94
CA GLY A 286 -10.11 -0.41 5.82
C GLY A 286 -10.70 -1.31 4.74
N LYS A 287 -12.04 -1.29 4.56
CA LYS A 287 -12.68 -2.01 3.45
C LYS A 287 -12.29 -1.44 2.09
N ILE A 288 -12.35 -0.11 1.99
CA ILE A 288 -12.02 0.61 0.75
C ILE A 288 -10.57 0.36 0.34
N ALA A 289 -9.62 0.37 1.27
CA ALA A 289 -8.21 0.12 0.95
C ALA A 289 -7.98 -1.24 0.26
N VAL A 290 -8.64 -2.30 0.72
CA VAL A 290 -8.56 -3.62 0.07
C VAL A 290 -9.30 -3.63 -1.26
N ALA A 291 -10.50 -3.05 -1.30
CA ALA A 291 -11.31 -3.01 -2.50
C ALA A 291 -10.60 -2.25 -3.63
N GLU A 292 -10.00 -1.10 -3.34
CA GLU A 292 -9.23 -0.26 -4.27
C GLU A 292 -8.00 -1.00 -4.79
N ALA A 293 -7.24 -1.69 -3.93
CA ALA A 293 -6.12 -2.52 -4.36
C ALA A 293 -6.56 -3.66 -5.30
N ALA A 294 -7.63 -4.37 -4.95
CA ALA A 294 -8.20 -5.40 -5.82
C ALA A 294 -8.63 -4.79 -7.16
N ARG A 295 -9.25 -3.61 -7.09
CA ARG A 295 -9.73 -2.87 -8.24
C ARG A 295 -8.60 -2.51 -9.16
N ASN A 296 -7.53 -1.86 -8.69
CA ASN A 296 -6.37 -1.44 -9.49
C ASN A 296 -5.65 -2.63 -10.16
N LEU A 297 -5.53 -3.76 -9.47
CA LEU A 297 -5.02 -4.99 -10.09
C LEU A 297 -5.95 -5.47 -11.19
N ILE A 298 -7.25 -5.48 -10.92
CA ILE A 298 -8.21 -5.72 -11.97
C ILE A 298 -7.98 -4.63 -13.02
N CYS A 299 -7.83 -3.34 -12.77
CA CYS A 299 -7.61 -2.35 -13.83
C CYS A 299 -6.48 -2.61 -14.80
N SER A 300 -5.45 -3.31 -14.36
CA SER A 300 -4.30 -3.68 -15.17
C SER A 300 -4.42 -4.95 -16.02
N GLY A 301 -5.48 -5.75 -15.85
CA GLY A 301 -5.58 -7.05 -16.52
C GLY A 301 -5.56 -8.25 -15.57
N ALA A 302 -5.19 -8.05 -14.30
CA ALA A 302 -4.90 -9.12 -13.37
C ALA A 302 -6.11 -9.65 -12.60
N ARG A 303 -5.98 -10.90 -12.13
CA ARG A 303 -6.81 -11.48 -11.08
C ARG A 303 -6.07 -11.36 -9.74
N PRO A 304 -6.64 -10.71 -8.72
CA PRO A 304 -6.06 -10.64 -7.38
C PRO A 304 -5.75 -12.02 -6.79
N LEU A 305 -4.62 -12.13 -6.07
CA LEU A 305 -4.18 -13.39 -5.45
C LEU A 305 -4.01 -13.30 -3.94
N ALA A 306 -3.33 -12.27 -3.44
CA ALA A 306 -2.96 -12.16 -2.04
C ALA A 306 -2.66 -10.72 -1.65
N VAL A 307 -2.79 -10.45 -0.36
CA VAL A 307 -2.59 -9.15 0.28
C VAL A 307 -1.39 -9.20 1.22
N THR A 308 -0.67 -8.08 1.30
CA THR A 308 0.16 -7.72 2.44
C THR A 308 -0.31 -6.39 3.01
N ASP A 309 -0.31 -6.24 4.33
CA ASP A 309 -0.75 -5.02 5.00
C ASP A 309 0.40 -4.33 5.74
N ASN A 310 0.45 -3.00 5.66
CA ASN A 310 1.33 -2.17 6.46
C ASN A 310 0.47 -1.22 7.30
N LEU A 311 0.25 -1.59 8.55
CA LEU A 311 -0.63 -0.93 9.50
C LEU A 311 0.13 0.20 10.20
N ASN A 312 -0.26 1.45 10.00
CA ASN A 312 0.35 2.61 10.67
C ASN A 312 -0.70 3.36 11.49
N PHE A 313 -0.53 3.33 12.82
CA PHE A 313 -1.50 3.87 13.78
C PHE A 313 -0.80 4.60 14.93
N GLY A 314 -1.58 5.42 15.65
CA GLY A 314 -1.14 6.14 16.84
C GLY A 314 -0.84 5.24 18.03
N ASN A 315 -0.66 5.86 19.20
CA ASN A 315 -0.38 5.13 20.43
C ASN A 315 -1.60 4.29 20.88
N PRO A 316 -1.50 2.94 20.96
CA PRO A 316 -2.60 2.05 21.33
C PRO A 316 -2.96 2.10 22.83
N TYR A 317 -2.22 2.83 23.67
CA TYR A 317 -2.63 3.09 25.05
C TYR A 317 -3.83 4.03 25.16
N LYS A 318 -4.12 4.81 24.10
CA LYS A 318 -5.28 5.69 24.03
C LYS A 318 -6.48 4.90 23.47
N PRO A 319 -7.63 4.79 24.20
CA PRO A 319 -8.77 3.98 23.77
C PRO A 319 -9.32 4.31 22.39
N GLU A 320 -9.27 5.59 22.00
CA GLU A 320 -9.72 6.08 20.70
C GLU A 320 -8.79 5.62 19.56
N ASN A 321 -7.47 5.68 19.75
CA ASN A 321 -6.49 5.19 18.78
C ASN A 321 -6.57 3.66 18.62
N PHE A 322 -6.74 2.94 19.73
CA PHE A 322 -6.91 1.49 19.69
C PHE A 322 -8.21 1.08 19.00
N TRP A 323 -9.29 1.85 19.18
CA TRP A 323 -10.53 1.67 18.44
C TRP A 323 -10.32 1.83 16.93
N GLN A 324 -9.59 2.86 16.48
CA GLN A 324 -9.27 3.06 15.06
C GLN A 324 -8.48 1.88 14.48
N LEU A 325 -7.46 1.40 15.20
CA LEU A 325 -6.69 0.20 14.81
C LEU A 325 -7.61 -1.01 14.64
N ARG A 326 -8.43 -1.30 15.65
CA ARG A 326 -9.34 -2.46 15.63
C ARG A 326 -10.31 -2.38 14.46
N GLU A 327 -11.03 -1.27 14.31
CA GLU A 327 -12.05 -1.13 13.28
C GLU A 327 -11.45 -1.16 11.86
N ALA A 328 -10.29 -0.54 11.65
CA ALA A 328 -9.59 -0.63 10.36
C ALA A 328 -9.18 -2.06 10.00
N VAL A 329 -8.61 -2.80 10.95
CA VAL A 329 -8.22 -4.20 10.74
C VAL A 329 -9.44 -5.09 10.48
N GLU A 330 -10.57 -4.87 11.18
CA GLU A 330 -11.82 -5.57 10.90
C GLU A 330 -12.35 -5.28 9.48
N GLY A 331 -12.25 -4.03 9.03
CA GLY A 331 -12.62 -3.64 7.66
C GLY A 331 -11.77 -4.32 6.58
N VAL A 332 -10.45 -4.39 6.80
CA VAL A 332 -9.51 -5.14 5.95
C VAL A 332 -9.90 -6.62 5.93
N ALA A 333 -10.10 -7.22 7.10
CA ALA A 333 -10.45 -8.64 7.23
C ALA A 333 -11.78 -8.99 6.53
N GLU A 334 -12.81 -8.16 6.66
CA GLU A 334 -14.08 -8.33 5.95
C GLU A 334 -13.91 -8.34 4.44
N SER A 335 -13.12 -7.43 3.90
CA SER A 335 -12.89 -7.33 2.46
C SER A 335 -12.06 -8.50 1.95
N CYS A 336 -10.98 -8.85 2.66
CA CYS A 336 -10.18 -10.04 2.34
C CYS A 336 -11.03 -11.33 2.31
N ARG A 337 -11.95 -11.50 3.26
CA ARG A 337 -12.91 -12.63 3.25
C ARG A 337 -13.85 -12.57 2.05
N ALA A 338 -14.37 -11.39 1.71
CA ALA A 338 -15.30 -11.23 0.60
C ALA A 338 -14.63 -11.48 -0.77
N PHE A 339 -13.41 -10.97 -0.99
CA PHE A 339 -12.63 -11.17 -2.21
C PHE A 339 -11.95 -12.55 -2.28
N GLY A 340 -11.90 -13.29 -1.17
CA GLY A 340 -11.18 -14.56 -1.10
C GLY A 340 -9.66 -14.39 -1.19
N THR A 341 -9.14 -13.25 -0.77
CA THR A 341 -7.70 -12.92 -0.83
C THR A 341 -7.08 -13.05 0.57
N PRO A 342 -6.14 -13.98 0.80
CA PRO A 342 -5.47 -14.10 2.09
C PRO A 342 -4.49 -12.95 2.32
N VAL A 343 -4.33 -12.55 3.59
CA VAL A 343 -3.19 -11.74 4.03
C VAL A 343 -2.00 -12.68 4.26
N THR A 344 -0.93 -12.54 3.48
CA THR A 344 0.22 -13.46 3.49
C THR A 344 1.42 -12.95 4.29
N GLY A 345 1.35 -11.73 4.79
CA GLY A 345 2.38 -11.09 5.60
C GLY A 345 2.08 -9.61 5.75
N GLY A 346 2.80 -8.92 6.64
CA GLY A 346 2.55 -7.51 6.88
C GLY A 346 3.48 -6.91 7.92
N ASN A 347 3.21 -5.67 8.27
CA ASN A 347 3.92 -4.90 9.29
C ASN A 347 2.93 -4.09 10.12
N VAL A 348 3.26 -3.89 11.40
CA VAL A 348 2.47 -3.05 12.31
C VAL A 348 3.40 -2.00 12.94
N SER A 349 3.21 -0.75 12.54
CA SER A 349 3.82 0.43 13.13
C SER A 349 2.82 1.15 14.02
N LEU A 350 3.13 1.25 15.30
CA LEU A 350 2.31 1.92 16.32
C LEU A 350 3.05 3.15 16.84
N TYR A 351 2.40 3.94 17.70
CA TYR A 351 3.00 5.16 18.29
C TYR A 351 3.31 6.26 17.27
N ASN A 352 2.67 6.23 16.09
CA ASN A 352 2.82 7.25 15.06
C ASN A 352 2.07 8.54 15.45
N GLU A 353 2.68 9.30 16.34
CA GLU A 353 2.16 10.57 16.82
C GLU A 353 3.30 11.49 17.26
N SER A 354 3.03 12.79 17.20
CA SER A 354 3.95 13.86 17.59
C SER A 354 3.18 14.96 18.34
N PRO A 355 3.84 16.01 18.84
CA PRO A 355 3.14 17.15 19.42
C PRO A 355 2.12 17.82 18.46
N ALA A 356 2.29 17.67 17.14
CA ALA A 356 1.35 18.18 16.15
C ALA A 356 0.06 17.34 16.03
N GLY A 357 0.05 16.13 16.58
CA GLY A 357 -1.09 15.21 16.55
C GLY A 357 -0.73 13.78 16.16
N VAL A 358 -1.76 12.95 16.12
CA VAL A 358 -1.72 11.57 15.66
C VAL A 358 -1.86 11.51 14.13
N VAL A 359 -1.19 10.55 13.49
CA VAL A 359 -1.40 10.31 12.05
C VAL A 359 -2.84 9.86 11.77
N ASP A 360 -3.34 10.17 10.58
CA ASP A 360 -4.58 9.54 10.10
C ASP A 360 -4.35 8.01 10.05
N PRO A 361 -5.31 7.17 10.49
CA PRO A 361 -5.19 5.71 10.42
C PRO A 361 -4.85 5.25 9.00
N THR A 362 -3.81 4.43 8.85
CA THR A 362 -3.27 4.10 7.52
C THR A 362 -2.97 2.60 7.39
N PRO A 363 -4.00 1.77 7.16
CA PRO A 363 -3.85 0.34 6.84
C PRO A 363 -3.49 0.17 5.35
N THR A 364 -2.21 0.38 4.99
CA THR A 364 -1.81 0.30 3.58
C THR A 364 -1.86 -1.12 3.06
N ILE A 365 -2.53 -1.33 1.94
CA ILE A 365 -2.70 -2.65 1.32
C ILE A 365 -1.80 -2.76 0.10
N GLY A 366 -0.80 -3.64 0.16
CA GLY A 366 -0.11 -4.13 -1.03
C GLY A 366 -0.82 -5.37 -1.56
N MET A 367 -1.08 -5.44 -2.87
CA MET A 367 -1.74 -6.60 -3.46
C MET A 367 -1.02 -7.06 -4.72
N VAL A 368 -0.95 -8.38 -4.92
CA VAL A 368 -0.36 -9.01 -6.11
C VAL A 368 -1.43 -9.79 -6.87
N GLY A 369 -1.37 -9.71 -8.19
CA GLY A 369 -2.28 -10.40 -9.10
C GLY A 369 -1.55 -11.11 -10.25
N LEU A 370 -2.25 -12.03 -10.90
CA LEU A 370 -1.78 -12.75 -12.09
C LEU A 370 -2.55 -12.31 -13.32
N ILE A 371 -1.84 -12.07 -14.42
CA ILE A 371 -2.42 -11.87 -15.75
C ILE A 371 -2.17 -13.14 -16.57
N ASP A 372 -3.24 -13.77 -17.05
CA ASP A 372 -3.15 -15.04 -17.78
C ASP A 372 -2.53 -14.90 -19.18
N LYS A 373 -2.77 -13.76 -19.84
CA LYS A 373 -2.32 -13.47 -21.21
C LYS A 373 -1.95 -12.01 -21.38
N GLU A 374 -0.95 -11.73 -22.20
CA GLU A 374 -0.50 -10.37 -22.51
C GLU A 374 -1.61 -9.51 -23.12
N GLU A 375 -2.49 -10.10 -23.93
CA GLU A 375 -3.67 -9.43 -24.53
C GLU A 375 -4.70 -8.92 -23.51
N HIS A 376 -4.63 -9.38 -22.26
CA HIS A 376 -5.49 -8.90 -21.17
C HIS A 376 -4.94 -7.65 -20.48
N ILE A 377 -3.68 -7.26 -20.75
CA ILE A 377 -3.06 -6.11 -20.11
C ILE A 377 -3.78 -4.84 -20.54
N THR A 378 -4.27 -4.10 -19.55
CA THR A 378 -4.93 -2.81 -19.72
C THR A 378 -4.19 -1.73 -18.94
N THR A 379 -4.45 -0.48 -19.31
CA THR A 379 -3.78 0.70 -18.78
C THR A 379 -4.81 1.81 -18.66
N GLN A 380 -4.61 2.76 -17.76
CA GLN A 380 -5.62 3.79 -17.45
C GLN A 380 -5.91 4.77 -18.61
N TRP A 381 -5.02 4.88 -19.59
CA TRP A 381 -5.11 5.93 -20.62
C TRP A 381 -6.04 5.58 -21.79
N PHE A 382 -6.72 6.60 -22.31
CA PHE A 382 -7.37 6.57 -23.62
C PHE A 382 -6.32 6.45 -24.73
N LYS A 383 -6.63 5.63 -25.75
CA LYS A 383 -5.67 5.26 -26.79
C LYS A 383 -6.08 5.75 -28.17
N ASN A 384 -7.34 5.54 -28.56
CA ASN A 384 -7.78 5.86 -29.92
C ASN A 384 -8.89 6.92 -29.88
N GLU A 385 -8.76 7.91 -30.75
CA GLU A 385 -9.84 8.85 -31.03
C GLU A 385 -11.07 8.12 -31.60
N GLY A 386 -12.26 8.51 -31.15
CA GLY A 386 -13.53 7.90 -31.52
C GLY A 386 -13.99 6.75 -30.61
N ASP A 387 -13.11 6.21 -29.75
CA ASP A 387 -13.47 5.18 -28.77
C ASP A 387 -14.62 5.66 -27.88
N VAL A 388 -15.56 4.77 -27.60
CA VAL A 388 -16.73 5.03 -26.75
C VAL A 388 -16.35 4.89 -25.30
N ILE A 389 -16.65 5.90 -24.50
CA ILE A 389 -16.38 5.93 -23.06
C ILE A 389 -17.63 5.46 -22.31
N ILE A 390 -17.46 4.44 -21.47
CA ILE A 390 -18.52 3.85 -20.65
C ILE A 390 -18.10 3.90 -19.18
N LEU A 391 -19.00 4.37 -18.34
CA LEU A 391 -18.95 4.15 -16.90
C LEU A 391 -19.67 2.85 -16.56
N VAL A 392 -19.00 1.91 -15.93
CA VAL A 392 -19.56 0.68 -15.38
C VAL A 392 -19.75 0.90 -13.88
N GLY A 393 -20.88 0.48 -13.33
CA GLY A 393 -21.34 1.00 -12.05
C GLY A 393 -22.33 2.17 -12.24
N GLU A 394 -22.68 2.81 -11.14
CA GLU A 394 -23.63 3.94 -11.14
C GLU A 394 -22.95 5.23 -10.71
N ILE A 395 -23.37 6.33 -11.34
CA ILE A 395 -23.15 7.65 -10.76
C ILE A 395 -24.14 7.75 -9.60
N ALA A 396 -23.61 7.86 -8.40
CA ALA A 396 -24.34 7.96 -7.14
C ALA A 396 -25.68 8.70 -7.27
N GLY A 397 -26.77 8.14 -6.74
CA GLY A 397 -28.11 8.75 -6.69
C GLY A 397 -29.19 8.06 -7.53
N ALA A 398 -28.87 6.95 -8.21
CA ALA A 398 -29.84 6.14 -8.98
C ALA A 398 -30.58 5.07 -8.15
N VAL A 399 -30.13 4.76 -6.92
CA VAL A 399 -30.65 3.65 -6.09
C VAL A 399 -32.04 3.93 -5.45
N ALA A 400 -32.55 5.17 -5.46
CA ALA A 400 -33.81 5.54 -4.78
C ALA A 400 -35.11 5.37 -5.59
N ALA A 401 -35.11 4.71 -6.75
CA ALA A 401 -36.37 4.47 -7.47
C ALA A 401 -37.17 3.25 -6.96
N GLY A 402 -36.61 2.40 -6.08
CA GLY A 402 -37.17 1.08 -5.78
C GLY A 402 -37.34 0.66 -4.31
N ALA A 403 -36.94 1.47 -3.32
CA ALA A 403 -37.13 1.12 -1.91
C ALA A 403 -38.42 1.77 -1.34
N ASP A 404 -39.24 0.91 -0.73
CA ASP A 404 -40.56 1.13 -0.14
C ASP A 404 -40.69 2.45 0.66
N ARG A 405 -41.44 3.41 0.12
CA ARG A 405 -41.75 4.71 0.75
C ARG A 405 -42.97 4.60 1.68
N SER A 406 -42.93 3.71 2.67
CA SER A 406 -43.99 3.61 3.67
C SER A 406 -43.46 3.36 5.09
N ARG A 407 -43.12 4.43 5.81
CA ARG A 407 -43.34 4.61 7.27
C ARG A 407 -42.85 5.99 7.71
N GLU A 408 -43.53 6.55 8.71
CA GLU A 408 -43.29 7.88 9.29
C GLU A 408 -41.85 7.99 9.86
N GLU A 409 -41.10 9.01 9.41
CA GLU A 409 -39.65 9.12 9.66
C GLU A 409 -39.25 10.37 10.44
N THR A 410 -38.46 10.15 11.49
CA THR A 410 -37.76 11.14 12.32
C THR A 410 -36.56 11.76 11.57
N ASN A 411 -36.16 12.97 11.97
CA ASN A 411 -35.10 13.74 11.31
C ASN A 411 -33.73 13.04 11.24
N GLU A 412 -33.39 12.16 12.17
CA GLU A 412 -32.12 11.39 12.16
C GLU A 412 -32.03 10.40 11.00
N LYS A 413 -33.15 9.99 10.38
CA LYS A 413 -33.14 9.07 9.22
C LYS A 413 -32.95 9.78 7.88
N LYS A 414 -33.23 11.08 7.78
CA LYS A 414 -33.02 11.86 6.54
C LYS A 414 -31.55 12.14 6.26
N GLU A 415 -30.72 12.22 7.30
CA GLU A 415 -29.26 12.42 7.21
C GLU A 415 -28.54 11.14 6.70
N SER A 416 -29.18 9.98 6.86
CA SER A 416 -28.77 8.72 6.24
C SER A 416 -29.05 8.68 4.73
N GLU A 417 -30.03 9.43 4.19
CA GLU A 417 -30.45 9.29 2.78
C GLU A 417 -29.48 9.91 1.76
N ALA A 418 -28.94 11.11 2.00
CA ALA A 418 -27.99 11.74 1.07
C ALA A 418 -26.65 10.98 0.97
N ASN A 419 -26.21 10.41 2.10
CA ASN A 419 -25.04 9.52 2.18
C ASN A 419 -25.36 8.10 1.65
N ALA A 420 -26.58 7.59 1.86
CA ALA A 420 -27.05 6.34 1.23
C ALA A 420 -27.21 6.47 -0.29
N LEU A 421 -27.33 7.69 -0.81
CA LEU A 421 -27.39 7.98 -2.24
C LEU A 421 -26.00 8.17 -2.88
N GLY A 422 -24.92 8.29 -2.12
CA GLY A 422 -23.55 8.51 -2.62
C GLY A 422 -23.31 9.91 -3.24
N CYS A 423 -24.26 10.82 -3.13
CA CYS A 423 -24.20 12.17 -3.72
C CYS A 423 -23.44 13.18 -2.83
N SER A 424 -22.92 12.73 -1.69
CA SER A 424 -22.23 13.58 -0.72
C SER A 424 -20.78 13.82 -1.13
N LEU A 425 -20.30 15.05 -0.92
CA LEU A 425 -18.87 15.37 -0.98
C LEU A 425 -18.13 14.93 0.30
N GLY A 426 -18.82 14.31 1.26
CA GLY A 426 -18.27 13.82 2.52
C GLY A 426 -17.00 12.98 2.31
N GLY A 427 -15.97 13.30 3.09
CA GLY A 427 -14.66 12.66 3.01
C GLY A 427 -13.90 12.80 1.69
N SER A 428 -14.43 13.51 0.68
CA SER A 428 -13.77 13.66 -0.61
C SER A 428 -12.48 14.46 -0.54
N ARG A 429 -11.56 14.21 -1.46
CA ARG A 429 -10.36 15.03 -1.62
C ARG A 429 -10.70 16.46 -2.02
N TYR A 430 -11.82 16.68 -2.71
CA TYR A 430 -12.34 18.02 -3.00
C TYR A 430 -12.57 18.84 -1.72
N LEU A 431 -13.23 18.29 -0.69
CA LEU A 431 -13.40 19.00 0.57
C LEU A 431 -12.06 19.32 1.23
N LYS A 432 -11.13 18.37 1.22
CA LYS A 432 -9.81 18.54 1.85
C LYS A 432 -8.97 19.60 1.13
N VAL A 433 -8.90 19.56 -0.19
CA VAL A 433 -8.02 20.40 -1.01
C VAL A 433 -8.63 21.78 -1.24
N CYS A 434 -9.88 21.82 -1.69
CA CYS A 434 -10.51 23.08 -2.09
C CYS A 434 -11.09 23.86 -0.91
N HIS A 435 -11.41 23.18 0.20
CA HIS A 435 -12.05 23.81 1.38
C HIS A 435 -11.26 23.63 2.69
N GLY A 436 -10.19 22.83 2.71
CA GLY A 436 -9.41 22.58 3.93
C GLY A 436 -10.15 21.72 4.97
N LEU A 437 -11.17 20.96 4.55
CA LEU A 437 -12.08 20.26 5.46
C LEU A 437 -11.91 18.73 5.36
N LYS A 438 -11.88 18.07 6.53
CA LYS A 438 -11.96 16.60 6.67
C LYS A 438 -13.27 16.24 7.39
N ILE A 439 -14.40 16.32 6.69
CA ILE A 439 -15.74 16.16 7.28
C ILE A 439 -16.65 15.32 6.39
N GLY A 440 -17.74 14.82 6.98
CA GLY A 440 -18.73 13.98 6.32
C GLY A 440 -18.28 12.51 6.29
N PRO A 441 -19.23 11.57 6.12
CA PRO A 441 -18.89 10.16 6.07
C PRO A 441 -18.14 9.82 4.79
N PRO A 442 -17.24 8.81 4.82
CA PRO A 442 -16.64 8.30 3.60
C PRO A 442 -17.68 7.58 2.74
N PRO A 443 -17.38 7.33 1.46
CA PRO A 443 -18.29 6.63 0.57
C PRO A 443 -18.63 5.23 1.09
N ARG A 444 -19.89 4.81 0.92
CA ARG A 444 -20.31 3.47 1.33
C ARG A 444 -19.59 2.40 0.50
N MET A 445 -19.18 1.32 1.15
CA MET A 445 -18.60 0.14 0.52
C MET A 445 -19.57 -1.05 0.65
N ASP A 446 -20.21 -1.43 -0.45
CA ASP A 446 -20.95 -2.68 -0.59
C ASP A 446 -20.06 -3.70 -1.30
N LEU A 447 -19.46 -4.63 -0.55
CA LEU A 447 -18.53 -5.62 -1.08
C LEU A 447 -19.18 -6.56 -2.11
N GLY A 448 -20.48 -6.85 -1.97
CA GLY A 448 -21.19 -7.69 -2.94
C GLY A 448 -21.36 -6.97 -4.29
N HIS A 449 -21.72 -5.69 -4.24
CA HIS A 449 -21.78 -4.85 -5.44
C HIS A 449 -20.40 -4.64 -6.06
N GLU A 450 -19.39 -4.31 -5.24
CA GLU A 450 -18.00 -4.13 -5.66
C GLU A 450 -17.46 -5.35 -6.40
N ILE A 451 -17.63 -6.55 -5.84
CA ILE A 451 -17.22 -7.81 -6.48
C ILE A 451 -17.93 -8.00 -7.82
N LYS A 452 -19.22 -7.65 -7.91
CA LYS A 452 -19.99 -7.75 -9.16
C LYS A 452 -19.42 -6.81 -10.24
N ILE A 453 -19.10 -5.58 -9.87
CA ILE A 453 -18.51 -4.58 -10.77
C ILE A 453 -17.08 -4.97 -11.16
N GLN A 454 -16.24 -5.37 -10.21
CA GLN A 454 -14.86 -5.80 -10.45
C GLN A 454 -14.76 -7.05 -11.31
N ASN A 455 -15.68 -8.00 -11.16
CA ASN A 455 -15.80 -9.14 -12.07
C ASN A 455 -16.23 -8.73 -13.48
N ALA A 456 -16.81 -7.53 -13.63
CA ALA A 456 -17.20 -6.99 -14.91
C ALA A 456 -16.07 -6.18 -15.55
N VAL A 457 -15.48 -5.20 -14.84
CA VAL A 457 -14.61 -4.14 -15.42
C VAL A 457 -13.62 -3.52 -14.35
N ARG A 458 -12.91 -2.37 -14.61
CA ARG A 458 -11.62 -1.79 -14.10
C ARG A 458 -11.56 -0.16 -13.96
N GLU A 459 -11.34 0.58 -12.80
CA GLU A 459 -11.79 1.98 -12.29
C GLU A 459 -10.86 3.24 -12.09
N GLY A 460 -11.51 4.47 -12.00
CA GLY A 460 -11.26 5.65 -11.09
C GLY A 460 -12.44 6.70 -10.93
N GLY A 461 -12.39 7.68 -9.98
CA GLY A 461 -13.44 8.72 -9.71
C GLY A 461 -13.59 9.86 -10.74
N LEU A 462 -14.83 10.35 -11.02
CA LEU A 462 -15.19 10.76 -12.39
C LEU A 462 -14.34 11.85 -13.07
N ALA A 463 -14.30 13.09 -12.56
CA ALA A 463 -13.59 14.17 -13.29
C ALA A 463 -12.06 13.98 -13.30
N VAL A 464 -11.50 13.55 -12.16
CA VAL A 464 -10.06 13.27 -12.03
C VAL A 464 -9.67 12.07 -12.89
N ALA A 465 -10.43 10.97 -12.84
CA ALA A 465 -10.17 9.78 -13.64
C ALA A 465 -10.32 10.07 -15.13
N LEU A 466 -11.33 10.82 -15.57
CA LEU A 466 -11.43 11.25 -16.97
C LEU A 466 -10.22 12.08 -17.41
N ALA A 467 -9.70 12.97 -16.55
CA ALA A 467 -8.50 13.74 -16.83
C ALA A 467 -7.26 12.83 -16.92
N GLU A 468 -7.06 11.90 -15.98
CA GLU A 468 -5.94 10.96 -16.00
C GLU A 468 -5.99 10.02 -17.22
N CYS A 469 -7.18 9.60 -17.65
CA CYS A 469 -7.36 8.87 -18.90
C CYS A 469 -6.87 9.67 -20.12
N CYS A 470 -6.97 11.00 -20.12
CA CYS A 470 -6.50 11.86 -21.22
C CYS A 470 -4.96 12.01 -21.26
N PHE A 471 -4.23 11.60 -20.23
CA PHE A 471 -2.79 11.84 -20.06
C PHE A 471 -1.91 10.70 -20.57
N ASN A 472 -2.29 10.10 -21.70
CA ASN A 472 -1.51 9.01 -22.29
C ASN A 472 -0.05 9.46 -22.56
N PRO A 473 0.96 8.73 -22.04
CA PRO A 473 2.37 9.04 -22.27
C PRO A 473 2.80 9.05 -23.74
N ASP A 474 2.11 8.31 -24.60
CA ASP A 474 2.39 8.23 -26.04
C ASP A 474 1.74 9.39 -26.84
N GLY A 475 0.84 10.15 -26.22
CA GLY A 475 0.20 11.32 -26.82
C GLY A 475 -1.10 11.70 -26.11
N LEU A 476 -1.19 12.96 -25.66
CA LEU A 476 -2.39 13.46 -24.99
C LEU A 476 -3.59 13.43 -25.93
N VAL A 477 -4.74 12.98 -25.44
CA VAL A 477 -6.00 12.96 -26.19
C VAL A 477 -7.16 13.41 -25.30
N GLY A 478 -8.03 14.25 -25.85
CA GLY A 478 -9.20 14.78 -25.15
C GLY A 478 -10.36 13.78 -25.04
N ALA A 479 -11.46 14.27 -24.49
CA ALA A 479 -12.72 13.52 -24.44
C ALA A 479 -13.93 14.46 -24.33
N GLU A 480 -15.03 14.06 -24.96
CA GLU A 480 -16.33 14.70 -24.78
C GLU A 480 -17.26 13.80 -23.98
N ILE A 481 -17.68 14.28 -22.80
CA ILE A 481 -18.44 13.54 -21.80
C ILE A 481 -19.77 14.25 -21.54
N ASN A 482 -20.85 13.47 -21.52
CA ASN A 482 -22.18 13.91 -21.12
C ASN A 482 -22.65 13.09 -19.93
N VAL A 483 -22.86 13.78 -18.81
CA VAL A 483 -23.34 13.19 -17.57
C VAL A 483 -24.72 13.76 -17.27
N THR A 484 -25.72 12.91 -17.13
CA THR A 484 -26.98 13.34 -16.53
C THR A 484 -26.84 13.25 -15.02
N PRO A 485 -27.09 14.36 -14.29
CA PRO A 485 -27.04 14.32 -12.84
C PRO A 485 -28.08 13.31 -12.30
N PRO A 486 -27.84 12.76 -11.11
CA PRO A 486 -28.73 11.79 -10.49
C PRO A 486 -30.12 12.37 -10.22
N SER A 487 -31.16 11.58 -10.50
CA SER A 487 -32.54 11.95 -10.19
C SER A 487 -32.78 11.87 -8.67
N GLY A 488 -32.76 13.00 -7.99
CA GLY A 488 -32.94 13.06 -6.52
C GLY A 488 -32.21 14.20 -5.83
N LEU A 489 -31.26 14.89 -6.50
CA LEU A 489 -30.78 16.18 -6.04
C LEU A 489 -31.97 17.14 -6.00
N ARG A 490 -32.17 17.77 -4.83
CA ARG A 490 -33.37 18.57 -4.52
C ARG A 490 -33.65 19.52 -5.68
N SER A 491 -34.71 19.26 -6.42
CA SER A 491 -35.18 20.10 -7.52
C SER A 491 -35.53 21.47 -6.94
N GLY A 492 -34.59 22.41 -6.97
CA GLY A 492 -34.77 23.75 -6.41
C GLY A 492 -33.51 24.52 -6.02
N PHE A 493 -32.31 23.91 -5.93
CA PHE A 493 -31.06 24.63 -5.65
C PHE A 493 -30.03 24.52 -6.78
N ASP A 494 -29.13 25.50 -6.80
CA ASP A 494 -28.07 25.82 -7.77
C ASP A 494 -27.52 24.66 -8.62
N ARG A 495 -27.82 24.67 -9.94
CA ARG A 495 -27.32 23.69 -10.93
C ARG A 495 -25.80 23.52 -10.91
N LYS A 496 -25.06 24.56 -10.52
CA LYS A 496 -23.60 24.51 -10.45
C LYS A 496 -23.12 23.65 -9.29
N ARG A 497 -23.85 23.63 -8.17
CA ARG A 497 -23.53 22.75 -7.03
C ARG A 497 -23.79 21.29 -7.36
N ASP A 498 -24.89 20.99 -8.06
CA ASP A 498 -25.18 19.62 -8.53
C ASP A 498 -24.11 19.13 -9.51
N ALA A 499 -23.65 20.00 -10.42
CA ALA A 499 -22.54 19.72 -11.31
C ALA A 499 -21.25 19.46 -10.54
N CYS A 500 -20.89 20.33 -9.58
CA CYS A 500 -19.72 20.16 -8.72
C CYS A 500 -19.75 18.81 -7.96
N ALA A 501 -20.88 18.48 -7.31
CA ALA A 501 -21.03 17.21 -6.61
C ALA A 501 -20.89 16.00 -7.55
N THR A 502 -21.47 16.08 -8.76
CA THR A 502 -21.37 15.00 -9.76
C THR A 502 -19.94 14.80 -10.28
N LEU A 503 -19.17 15.89 -10.43
CA LEU A 503 -17.80 15.86 -10.93
C LEU A 503 -16.79 15.38 -9.90
N PHE A 504 -16.94 15.84 -8.65
CA PHE A 504 -15.91 15.73 -7.62
C PHE A 504 -16.31 14.85 -6.44
N ASN A 505 -17.49 14.23 -6.45
CA ASN A 505 -17.76 13.18 -5.48
C ASN A 505 -16.84 11.97 -5.71
N GLU A 506 -16.47 11.36 -4.60
CA GLU A 506 -15.82 10.07 -4.62
C GLU A 506 -16.87 9.04 -4.23
N SER A 507 -17.00 7.99 -5.03
CA SER A 507 -17.87 6.86 -4.73
C SER A 507 -17.25 5.59 -5.26
N GLN A 508 -17.58 4.48 -4.62
CA GLN A 508 -16.97 3.17 -4.85
C GLN A 508 -17.68 2.43 -5.98
N SER A 509 -17.04 1.38 -6.50
CA SER A 509 -17.60 0.45 -7.49
C SER A 509 -17.96 1.11 -8.82
N ARG A 510 -17.10 1.97 -9.35
CA ARG A 510 -17.31 2.76 -10.59
C ARG A 510 -16.13 2.74 -11.54
N ILE A 511 -16.36 2.32 -12.76
CA ILE A 511 -15.29 1.96 -13.65
C ILE A 511 -15.36 2.71 -14.96
N LEU A 512 -14.27 3.34 -15.39
CA LEU A 512 -14.20 3.92 -16.73
C LEU A 512 -13.52 2.96 -17.69
N ILE A 513 -14.19 2.67 -18.80
CA ILE A 513 -13.59 1.99 -19.94
C ILE A 513 -13.78 2.79 -21.23
N SER A 514 -12.79 2.66 -22.10
CA SER A 514 -12.91 3.03 -23.51
C SER A 514 -12.90 1.77 -24.37
N ILE A 515 -13.79 1.71 -25.36
CA ILE A 515 -13.89 0.58 -26.30
C ILE A 515 -14.09 1.10 -27.71
N THR A 516 -13.69 0.32 -28.70
CA THR A 516 -13.97 0.66 -30.08
C THR A 516 -15.50 0.64 -30.32
N PRO A 517 -16.04 1.50 -31.21
CA PRO A 517 -17.48 1.57 -31.46
C PRO A 517 -18.12 0.24 -31.86
N GLU A 518 -17.37 -0.63 -32.56
CA GLU A 518 -17.82 -1.94 -33.02
C GLU A 518 -18.09 -2.91 -31.85
N ASN A 519 -17.40 -2.72 -30.73
CA ASN A 519 -17.55 -3.56 -29.55
C ASN A 519 -18.66 -3.10 -28.60
N LEU A 520 -19.28 -1.93 -28.83
CA LEU A 520 -20.28 -1.34 -27.93
C LEU A 520 -21.43 -2.28 -27.62
N GLN A 521 -22.04 -2.86 -28.65
CA GLN A 521 -23.21 -3.74 -28.47
C GLN A 521 -22.83 -5.00 -27.68
N LYS A 522 -21.69 -5.61 -28.00
CA LYS A 522 -21.20 -6.81 -27.31
C LYS A 522 -20.90 -6.54 -25.84
N THR A 523 -20.22 -5.43 -25.54
CA THR A 523 -19.91 -5.02 -24.17
C THR A 523 -21.19 -4.73 -23.39
N ALA A 524 -22.12 -3.96 -23.96
CA ALA A 524 -23.40 -3.66 -23.34
C ALA A 524 -24.19 -4.93 -23.01
N SER A 525 -24.31 -5.87 -23.96
CA SER A 525 -24.98 -7.16 -23.71
C SER A 525 -24.31 -7.95 -22.58
N THR A 526 -22.98 -7.99 -22.54
CA THR A 526 -22.23 -8.69 -21.49
C THR A 526 -22.50 -8.08 -20.10
N LEU A 527 -22.53 -6.75 -20.00
CA LEU A 527 -22.83 -6.05 -18.75
C LEU A 527 -24.30 -6.27 -18.31
N GLN A 528 -25.24 -6.25 -19.26
CA GLN A 528 -26.65 -6.54 -19.00
C GLN A 528 -26.88 -7.98 -18.50
N GLU A 529 -26.26 -8.98 -19.16
CA GLU A 529 -26.33 -10.39 -18.75
C GLU A 529 -25.80 -10.60 -17.33
N ARG A 530 -24.74 -9.87 -16.96
CA ARG A 530 -24.17 -9.87 -15.61
C ARG A 530 -24.92 -8.97 -14.64
N GLN A 531 -25.98 -8.29 -15.08
CA GLN A 531 -26.77 -7.34 -14.30
C GLN A 531 -25.93 -6.23 -13.67
N VAL A 532 -24.90 -5.80 -14.39
CA VAL A 532 -23.98 -4.74 -13.98
C VAL A 532 -24.51 -3.43 -14.57
N PRO A 533 -24.81 -2.41 -13.75
CA PRO A 533 -25.23 -1.12 -14.27
C PRO A 533 -24.09 -0.49 -15.07
N PHE A 534 -24.42 0.24 -16.13
CA PHE A 534 -23.45 1.00 -16.90
C PHE A 534 -24.13 2.15 -17.64
N ARG A 535 -23.31 3.11 -18.05
CA ARG A 535 -23.73 4.28 -18.80
C ARG A 535 -22.69 4.66 -19.83
N GLN A 536 -23.11 4.81 -21.07
CA GLN A 536 -22.27 5.49 -22.06
C GLN A 536 -22.17 6.97 -21.68
N LEU A 537 -20.95 7.44 -21.47
CA LEU A 537 -20.68 8.82 -21.12
C LEU A 537 -20.38 9.68 -22.34
N GLY A 538 -19.67 9.13 -23.33
CA GLY A 538 -19.13 9.97 -24.38
C GLY A 538 -18.14 9.29 -25.30
N ARG A 539 -17.20 10.07 -25.85
CA ARG A 539 -16.18 9.60 -26.79
C ARG A 539 -14.83 10.26 -26.53
N VAL A 540 -13.77 9.52 -26.81
CA VAL A 540 -12.39 10.00 -26.84
C VAL A 540 -12.21 10.87 -28.10
N GLY A 541 -11.51 12.00 -27.99
CA GLY A 541 -11.15 12.84 -29.13
C GLY A 541 -10.90 14.30 -28.80
N GLY A 542 -10.28 15.01 -29.75
CA GLY A 542 -9.93 16.42 -29.61
C GLY A 542 -8.77 16.70 -28.65
N ASP A 543 -8.57 17.98 -28.32
CA ASP A 543 -7.49 18.50 -27.46
C ASP A 543 -7.99 19.08 -26.13
N GLN A 544 -9.29 18.91 -25.85
CA GLN A 544 -9.94 19.35 -24.61
C GLN A 544 -10.56 18.17 -23.87
N LEU A 545 -10.58 18.24 -22.54
CA LEU A 545 -11.55 17.50 -21.74
C LEU A 545 -12.81 18.35 -21.62
N CYS A 546 -13.92 17.92 -22.21
CA CYS A 546 -15.21 18.60 -22.18
C CYS A 546 -16.22 17.76 -21.41
N ILE A 547 -16.70 18.26 -20.26
CA ILE A 547 -17.70 17.57 -19.45
C ILE A 547 -18.97 18.42 -19.35
N ARG A 548 -20.10 17.85 -19.76
CA ARG A 548 -21.43 18.45 -19.66
C ARG A 548 -22.23 17.77 -18.56
N VAL A 549 -22.65 18.52 -17.54
CA VAL A 549 -23.46 18.02 -16.42
C VAL A 549 -24.71 18.88 -16.25
N GLY A 550 -25.89 18.29 -16.46
CA GLY A 550 -27.16 18.98 -16.16
C GLY A 550 -27.40 20.30 -16.91
N GLY A 551 -26.73 20.50 -18.05
CA GLY A 551 -26.76 21.74 -18.85
C GLY A 551 -25.59 22.69 -18.60
N GLU A 552 -24.81 22.49 -17.55
CA GLU A 552 -23.52 23.19 -17.35
C GLU A 552 -22.43 22.50 -18.16
N THR A 553 -21.56 23.28 -18.81
CA THR A 553 -20.44 22.76 -19.61
C THR A 553 -19.13 23.30 -19.06
N SER A 554 -18.21 22.40 -18.74
CA SER A 554 -16.84 22.75 -18.36
C SER A 554 -15.87 22.11 -19.36
N SER A 555 -14.90 22.90 -19.83
CA SER A 555 -13.95 22.49 -20.86
C SER A 555 -12.54 22.94 -20.48
N TRP A 556 -11.57 22.03 -20.59
CA TRP A 556 -10.18 22.30 -20.22
C TRP A 556 -9.21 21.84 -21.30
N PRO A 557 -8.20 22.65 -21.66
CA PRO A 557 -7.13 22.19 -22.53
C PRO A 557 -6.34 21.08 -21.84
N ILE A 558 -6.27 19.90 -22.46
CA ILE A 558 -5.60 18.74 -21.85
C ILE A 558 -4.13 19.02 -21.55
N VAL A 559 -3.47 19.83 -22.38
CA VAL A 559 -2.08 20.26 -22.19
C VAL A 559 -1.93 21.04 -20.88
N SER A 560 -2.88 21.90 -20.55
CA SER A 560 -2.84 22.67 -19.31
C SER A 560 -3.12 21.81 -18.08
N LEU A 561 -4.08 20.89 -18.16
CA LEU A 561 -4.34 19.95 -17.06
C LEU A 561 -3.16 19.00 -16.83
N HIS A 562 -2.57 18.49 -17.92
CA HIS A 562 -1.39 17.64 -17.85
C HIS A 562 -0.22 18.38 -17.22
N ASP A 563 0.03 19.64 -17.56
CA ASP A 563 1.10 20.43 -16.93
C ASP A 563 0.87 20.64 -15.42
N ASP A 564 -0.36 20.94 -15.01
CA ASP A 564 -0.73 21.05 -13.59
C ASP A 564 -0.48 19.74 -12.84
N TRP A 565 -0.89 18.61 -13.40
CA TRP A 565 -0.74 17.28 -12.82
C TRP A 565 0.70 16.75 -12.84
N TRP A 566 1.39 16.90 -13.98
CA TRP A 566 2.72 16.34 -14.23
C TRP A 566 3.80 17.05 -13.40
N ASN A 567 3.71 18.36 -13.29
CA ASN A 567 4.75 19.18 -12.66
C ASN A 567 4.46 19.53 -11.19
N ALA A 568 3.33 19.14 -10.61
CA ALA A 568 2.94 19.58 -9.27
C ALA A 568 3.97 19.26 -8.18
N ILE A 569 4.38 17.98 -8.10
CA ILE A 569 5.34 17.53 -7.07
C ILE A 569 6.70 18.20 -7.26
N ARG A 570 7.18 18.28 -8.51
CA ARG A 570 8.41 18.99 -8.83
C ARG A 570 8.37 20.43 -8.33
N ARG A 571 7.28 21.16 -8.63
CA ARG A 571 7.09 22.55 -8.21
C ARG A 571 7.06 22.69 -6.68
N ALA A 572 6.38 21.78 -5.98
CA ALA A 572 6.29 21.79 -4.53
C ALA A 572 7.67 21.59 -3.86
N VAL A 573 8.44 20.60 -4.34
CA VAL A 573 9.79 20.34 -3.83
C VAL A 573 10.72 21.53 -4.12
N GLU A 574 10.68 22.07 -5.34
CA GLU A 574 11.50 23.23 -5.72
C GLU A 574 11.13 24.49 -4.91
N SER A 575 9.84 24.73 -4.62
CA SER A 575 9.41 25.87 -3.81
C SER A 575 9.82 25.79 -2.35
N ASP A 576 9.77 24.59 -1.75
CA ASP A 576 10.21 24.39 -0.37
C ASP A 576 11.74 24.58 -0.25
N SER A 577 12.50 24.09 -1.22
CA SER A 577 13.96 24.31 -1.29
C SER A 577 14.38 25.77 -1.55
N ALA A 578 13.46 26.62 -2.01
CA ALA A 578 13.70 28.06 -2.13
C ALA A 578 13.37 28.83 -0.83
N ALA A 579 12.50 28.28 0.03
CA ALA A 579 12.15 28.83 1.34
C ALA A 579 13.17 28.42 2.42
N GLU A 580 13.73 27.21 2.31
CA GLU A 580 14.89 26.78 3.10
C GLU A 580 16.14 26.86 2.24
N GLY A 581 16.87 27.97 2.34
CA GLY A 581 18.23 28.06 1.81
C GLY A 581 19.13 27.04 2.49
N ILE A 582 19.15 25.80 1.98
CA ILE A 582 20.17 24.81 2.29
C ILE A 582 21.45 25.29 1.59
N PRO A 583 22.53 25.63 2.32
CA PRO A 583 23.80 25.96 1.69
C PRO A 583 24.21 24.76 0.84
N SER A 584 24.56 25.01 -0.42
CA SER A 584 25.15 24.00 -1.30
C SER A 584 26.30 23.29 -0.60
N LEU A 585 26.33 21.96 -0.71
CA LEU A 585 27.49 21.10 -0.37
C LEU A 585 28.82 21.67 -0.90
#